data_AF-A0A4Y2BFM4-F1
#
_entry.id   AF-A0A4Y2BFM4-F1
#
_cell.length_a   1.000
_cell.length_b   1.000
_cell.length_c   1.000
_cell.angle_alpha   90.00
_cell.angle_beta   90.00
_cell.angle_gamma   90.00
#
_symmetry.space_group_name_H-M   'P 1'
#
loop_
_entity.id
_entity.type
_entity.pdbx_description
1 polymer ?
#
loop_
_entity_poly.entity_id
_entity_poly.type
_entity_poly.pdbx_seq_one_letter_code
_entity_poly.pdbx_strand_id
1 'polypeptide(L)'
;MDPQPRNLAQLATALESAWLNIPVNTFRNLIDSLPARLAAVRSAKGADQVSNRESSFTETVRISRIIFSNEKDWKRNTTKINRMKEKGIMVFRKADSKTTSQIRHDAPRKERKMDPACNCRKCQESRKRGDTTIPGQERQSLFDKFWLTLSWDLKNKLI
;
A
#
# COMPACT_ATOMS: atom_id res chain seq x y z
N MET A 1 36.14 6.11 32.99
CA MET A 1 36.15 6.67 31.63
C MET A 1 36.71 5.59 30.73
N ASP A 2 35.88 5.01 29.87
CA ASP A 2 36.38 4.01 28.93
C ASP A 2 37.38 4.64 27.96
N PRO A 3 38.49 3.96 27.64
CA PRO A 3 39.47 4.49 26.70
C PRO A 3 38.85 4.71 25.32
N GLN A 4 39.15 5.85 24.70
CA GLN A 4 38.69 6.20 23.35
C GLN A 4 39.10 5.07 22.38
N PRO A 5 38.16 4.50 21.59
CA PRO A 5 38.48 3.44 20.64
C PRO A 5 39.39 3.98 19.54
N ARG A 6 40.52 3.30 19.29
CA ARG A 6 41.55 3.70 18.31
C ARG A 6 41.46 2.94 16.99
N ASN A 7 40.61 1.92 16.92
CA ASN A 7 40.37 1.14 15.71
C ASN A 7 38.92 0.61 15.65
N LEU A 8 38.51 0.10 14.48
CA LEU A 8 37.15 -0.39 14.25
C LEU A 8 36.76 -1.56 15.16
N ALA A 9 37.69 -2.46 15.47
CA ALA A 9 37.40 -3.60 16.33
C ALA A 9 37.07 -3.14 17.76
N GLN A 10 37.83 -2.18 18.28
CA GLN A 10 37.59 -1.56 19.58
C GLN A 10 36.27 -0.77 19.60
N LEU A 11 35.93 -0.09 18.51
CA LEU A 11 34.66 0.61 18.39
C LEU A 11 33.47 -0.38 18.40
N ALA A 12 33.58 -1.49 17.67
CA ALA A 12 32.54 -2.52 17.64
C ALA A 12 32.30 -3.11 19.04
N THR A 13 33.36 -3.49 19.75
CA THR A 13 33.26 -4.00 21.12
C THR A 13 32.69 -2.95 22.09
N ALA A 14 33.07 -1.68 21.95
CA ALA A 14 32.55 -0.60 22.78
C ALA A 14 31.05 -0.33 22.51
N LEU A 15 30.57 -0.48 21.27
CA LEU A 15 29.16 -0.35 20.93
C LEU A 15 28.35 -1.53 21.46
N GLU A 16 28.87 -2.76 21.34
CA GLU A 16 28.22 -3.95 21.90
C GLU A 16 28.10 -3.86 23.42
N SER A 17 29.17 -3.45 24.12
CA SER A 17 29.13 -3.26 25.57
C SER A 17 28.18 -2.13 25.98
N ALA A 18 28.19 -1.01 25.26
CA ALA A 18 27.28 0.11 25.51
C ALA A 18 25.82 -0.30 25.31
N TRP A 19 25.52 -1.08 24.27
CA TRP A 19 24.17 -1.58 23.98
C TRP A 19 23.62 -2.48 25.09
N LEU A 20 24.44 -3.41 25.59
CA LEU A 20 24.05 -4.31 26.68
C LEU A 20 23.85 -3.59 28.02
N ASN A 21 24.51 -2.45 28.21
CA ASN A 21 24.40 -1.65 29.44
C ASN A 21 23.21 -0.67 29.44
N ILE A 22 22.40 -0.60 28.37
CA ILE A 22 21.21 0.25 28.36
C ILE A 22 20.13 -0.37 29.27
N PRO A 23 19.65 0.35 30.32
CA PRO A 23 18.59 -0.18 31.17
C PRO A 23 17.29 -0.39 30.39
N VAL A 24 16.59 -1.50 30.66
CA VAL A 24 15.33 -1.85 29.96
C VAL A 24 14.25 -0.76 30.11
N ASN A 25 14.27 -0.02 31.22
CA ASN A 25 13.36 1.10 31.46
C ASN A 25 13.59 2.30 30.51
N THR A 26 14.76 2.42 29.89
CA THR A 26 15.11 3.53 29.00
C THR A 26 14.26 3.47 27.74
N PHE A 27 14.09 2.28 27.15
CA PHE A 27 13.24 2.08 25.99
C PHE A 27 11.77 2.37 26.31
N ARG A 28 11.30 1.96 27.49
CA ARG A 28 9.93 2.24 27.94
C ARG A 28 9.70 3.75 28.11
N ASN A 29 10.59 4.44 28.81
CA ASN A 29 10.53 5.89 28.99
C ASN A 29 10.59 6.66 27.66
N LEU A 30 11.35 6.16 26.67
CA LEU A 30 11.40 6.74 25.33
C LEU A 30 10.07 6.59 24.58
N ILE A 31 9.41 5.44 24.70
CA ILE A 31 8.09 5.21 24.10
C ILE A 31 7.02 6.05 24.81
N ASP A 32 7.03 6.06 26.14
CA ASP A 32 6.04 6.77 26.97
C ASP A 32 6.16 8.30 26.82
N SER A 33 7.36 8.82 26.54
CA SER A 33 7.59 10.25 26.27
C SER A 33 7.30 10.66 24.82
N LEU A 34 7.08 9.70 23.91
CA LEU A 34 6.84 9.98 22.49
C LEU A 34 5.61 10.87 22.25
N PRO A 35 4.44 10.63 22.89
CA PRO A 35 3.27 11.49 22.71
C PRO A 35 3.52 12.93 23.15
N ALA A 36 4.22 13.14 24.27
CA ALA A 36 4.55 14.46 24.79
C ALA A 36 5.51 15.21 23.84
N ARG A 37 6.52 14.53 23.30
CA ARG A 37 7.45 15.10 22.31
C ARG A 37 6.74 15.45 21.01
N LEU A 38 5.81 14.60 20.54
CA LEU A 38 4.97 14.91 19.38
C LEU A 38 4.04 16.11 19.62
N ALA A 39 3.47 16.22 20.82
CA ALA A 39 2.68 17.39 21.21
C ALA A 39 3.55 18.66 21.20
N ALA A 40 4.74 18.63 21.80
CA ALA A 40 5.67 19.75 21.80
C ALA A 40 6.09 20.16 20.37
N VAL A 41 6.39 19.21 19.48
CA VAL A 41 6.71 19.48 18.06
C VAL A 41 5.51 20.10 17.34
N ARG A 42 4.29 19.63 17.59
CA ARG A 42 3.08 20.21 17.00
C ARG A 42 2.81 21.63 17.51
N SER A 43 3.03 21.88 18.80
CA SER A 43 2.92 23.21 19.41
C SER A 43 3.99 24.17 18.85
N ALA A 44 5.23 23.70 18.67
CA ALA A 44 6.30 24.48 18.04
C ALA A 44 5.99 24.78 16.56
N LYS A 45 5.39 23.82 15.84
CA LYS A 45 4.99 24.00 14.42
C LYS A 45 3.82 24.99 14.23
N GLY A 46 3.16 25.41 15.32
CA GLY A 46 2.17 26.50 15.29
C GLY A 46 2.79 27.91 15.25
N ALA A 47 4.10 28.05 15.46
CA ALA A 47 4.80 29.34 15.42
C ALA A 47 5.33 29.72 14.02
N ASP A 48 5.56 28.73 13.15
CA ASP A 48 6.00 28.96 11.76
C ASP A 48 4.84 28.76 10.79
N GLN A 49 4.10 29.84 10.57
CA GLN A 49 3.06 29.92 9.54
C GLN A 49 3.69 29.91 8.14
N VAL A 50 3.95 28.72 7.58
CA VAL A 50 3.99 28.53 6.12
C VAL A 50 3.28 27.24 5.73
N SER A 51 2.18 27.45 5.01
CA SER A 51 1.46 26.51 4.13
C SER A 51 0.50 25.51 4.78
N ASN A 52 -0.73 25.99 4.92
CA ASN A 52 -1.98 25.28 5.10
C ASN A 52 -2.34 24.32 3.93
N ARG A 53 -1.36 23.63 3.33
CA ARG A 53 -1.54 22.77 2.14
C ARG A 53 -1.35 21.28 2.42
N GLU A 54 -0.60 20.91 3.45
CA GLU A 54 -0.28 19.50 3.75
C GLU A 54 -1.36 18.78 4.58
N SER A 55 -2.08 19.46 5.48
CA SER A 55 -3.08 18.80 6.35
C SER A 55 -4.30 18.28 5.57
N SER A 56 -4.67 18.97 4.48
CA SER A 56 -5.74 18.51 3.58
C SER A 56 -5.36 17.23 2.81
N PHE A 57 -4.07 17.05 2.49
CA PHE A 57 -3.62 15.89 1.71
C PHE A 57 -3.53 14.62 2.56
N THR A 58 -3.01 14.71 3.79
CA THR A 58 -2.91 13.51 4.64
C THR A 58 -4.27 13.04 5.16
N GLU A 59 -5.20 13.96 5.41
CA GLU A 59 -6.56 13.63 5.87
C GLU A 59 -7.39 13.01 4.74
N THR A 60 -7.32 13.58 3.52
CA THR A 60 -7.97 12.99 2.34
C THR A 60 -7.40 11.62 1.98
N VAL A 61 -6.08 11.41 2.12
CA VAL A 61 -5.44 10.10 1.90
C VAL A 61 -5.85 9.08 2.96
N ARG A 62 -5.97 9.48 4.23
CA ARG A 62 -6.50 8.61 5.32
C ARG A 62 -7.96 8.22 5.09
N ILE A 63 -8.82 9.19 4.79
CA ILE A 63 -10.24 8.95 4.49
C ILE A 63 -10.37 8.03 3.26
N SER A 64 -9.56 8.25 2.23
CA SER A 64 -9.57 7.41 1.02
C SER A 64 -9.14 5.97 1.29
N ARG A 65 -8.15 5.74 2.16
CA ARG A 65 -7.74 4.37 2.57
C ARG A 65 -8.83 3.66 3.37
N ILE A 66 -9.50 4.35 4.29
CA ILE A 66 -10.57 3.76 5.10
C ILE A 66 -11.75 3.33 4.22
N ILE A 67 -12.14 4.16 3.25
CA ILE A 67 -13.21 3.83 2.27
C ILE A 67 -12.81 2.65 1.36
N PHE A 68 -11.52 2.52 1.01
CA PHE A 68 -11.04 1.41 0.18
C PHE A 68 -10.89 0.09 0.95
N SER A 69 -10.81 0.10 2.27
CA SER A 69 -10.68 -1.12 3.09
C SER A 69 -12.03 -1.78 3.39
N ASN A 70 -13.13 -1.02 3.37
CA ASN A 70 -14.48 -1.55 3.60
C ASN A 70 -15.15 -2.00 2.30
N GLU A 71 -15.39 -3.30 2.14
CA GLU A 71 -16.03 -3.88 0.95
C GLU A 71 -17.41 -3.25 0.63
N LYS A 72 -18.16 -2.86 1.68
CA LYS A 72 -19.48 -2.21 1.54
C LYS A 72 -19.39 -0.81 0.91
N ASP A 73 -18.25 -0.14 1.03
CA ASP A 73 -18.02 1.22 0.55
C ASP A 73 -17.36 1.25 -0.85
N TRP A 74 -17.13 0.08 -1.46
CA TRP A 74 -16.54 -0.07 -2.80
C TRP A 74 -17.51 0.35 -3.91
N LYS A 75 -17.84 1.65 -3.99
CA LYS A 75 -18.72 2.23 -5.01
C LYS A 75 -18.20 2.06 -6.44
N ARG A 76 -16.88 1.88 -6.63
CA ARG A 76 -16.25 1.77 -7.96
C ARG A 76 -16.66 0.53 -8.75
N ASN A 77 -17.37 -0.44 -8.14
CA ASN A 77 -17.66 -1.71 -8.79
C ASN A 77 -19.15 -2.02 -8.98
N THR A 78 -20.07 -1.11 -8.64
CA THR A 78 -21.52 -1.37 -8.75
C THR A 78 -21.93 -1.77 -10.17
N THR A 79 -21.39 -1.10 -11.20
CA THR A 79 -21.66 -1.43 -12.60
C THR A 79 -21.12 -2.81 -12.98
N LYS A 80 -19.97 -3.23 -12.46
CA LYS A 80 -19.42 -4.57 -12.71
C LYS A 80 -20.26 -5.63 -11.99
N ILE A 81 -20.67 -5.36 -10.75
CA ILE A 81 -21.53 -6.25 -9.96
C ILE A 81 -22.88 -6.41 -10.67
N ASN A 82 -23.49 -5.33 -11.14
CA ASN A 82 -24.74 -5.37 -11.89
C ASN A 82 -24.57 -6.14 -13.22
N ARG A 83 -23.43 -5.98 -13.91
CA ARG A 83 -23.10 -6.80 -15.09
C ARG A 83 -22.99 -8.30 -14.77
N MET A 84 -22.38 -8.66 -13.63
CA MET A 84 -22.24 -10.06 -13.21
C MET A 84 -23.58 -10.65 -12.76
N LYS A 85 -24.48 -9.84 -12.19
CA LYS A 85 -25.83 -10.23 -11.78
C LYS A 85 -26.85 -10.16 -12.94
N GLU A 86 -26.38 -9.99 -14.18
CA GLU A 86 -27.18 -9.84 -15.38
C GLU A 86 -28.25 -8.73 -15.29
N LYS A 87 -27.97 -7.66 -14.53
CA LYS A 87 -28.86 -6.51 -14.39
C LYS A 87 -28.53 -5.43 -15.41
N GLY A 88 -29.56 -4.73 -15.88
CA GLY A 88 -29.42 -3.56 -16.74
C GLY A 88 -28.57 -2.48 -16.06
N ILE A 89 -27.75 -1.78 -16.82
CA ILE A 89 -26.93 -0.67 -16.31
C ILE A 89 -27.22 0.60 -17.11
N MET A 90 -27.30 1.73 -16.42
CA MET A 90 -27.17 3.03 -17.10
C MET A 90 -25.69 3.28 -17.38
N VAL A 91 -25.40 3.80 -18.57
CA VAL A 91 -24.05 4.14 -19.02
C VAL A 91 -24.00 5.58 -19.48
N PHE A 92 -22.81 6.14 -19.33
CA PHE A 92 -22.51 7.47 -19.83
C PHE A 92 -22.48 7.47 -21.36
N ARG A 93 -23.10 8.47 -21.98
CA ARG A 93 -22.98 8.78 -23.40
C ARG A 93 -22.68 10.26 -23.59
N LYS A 94 -22.08 10.61 -24.73
CA LYS A 94 -22.02 12.00 -25.17
C LYS A 94 -23.43 12.46 -25.53
N ALA A 95 -23.79 13.67 -25.11
CA ALA A 95 -25.07 14.27 -25.49
C ALA A 95 -25.12 14.50 -27.01
N ASP A 96 -24.03 14.99 -27.58
CA ASP A 96 -23.84 15.20 -29.01
C ASP A 96 -22.53 14.56 -29.49
N SER A 97 -22.52 14.03 -30.72
CA SER A 97 -21.30 13.44 -31.31
C SER A 97 -20.19 14.47 -31.55
N LYS A 98 -20.55 15.75 -31.69
CA LYS A 98 -19.65 16.86 -32.02
C LYS A 98 -19.07 17.58 -30.79
N THR A 99 -19.71 17.46 -29.63
CA THR A 99 -19.34 18.23 -28.42
C THR A 99 -18.85 17.28 -27.32
N THR A 100 -17.55 17.31 -27.04
CA THR A 100 -16.93 16.37 -26.08
C THR A 100 -17.21 16.73 -24.61
N SER A 101 -17.66 17.95 -24.33
CA SER A 101 -17.81 18.46 -22.95
C SER A 101 -19.09 18.03 -22.24
N GLN A 102 -20.15 17.63 -22.95
CA GLN A 102 -21.43 17.26 -22.32
C GLN A 102 -21.64 15.74 -22.31
N ILE A 103 -21.38 15.12 -21.15
CA ILE A 103 -21.56 13.69 -20.91
C ILE A 103 -22.81 13.49 -20.03
N ARG A 104 -23.75 12.65 -20.47
CA ARG A 104 -24.98 12.31 -19.75
C ARG A 104 -24.99 10.85 -19.30
N HIS A 105 -25.56 10.56 -18.13
CA HIS A 105 -25.69 9.21 -17.56
C HIS A 105 -27.13 8.69 -17.68
N ASP A 106 -27.62 8.58 -18.90
CA ASP A 106 -29.02 8.32 -19.21
C ASP A 106 -29.21 7.20 -20.24
N ALA A 107 -28.14 6.60 -20.77
CA ALA A 107 -28.25 5.56 -21.79
C ALA A 107 -28.43 4.19 -21.12
N PRO A 108 -29.61 3.53 -21.24
CA PRO A 108 -29.78 2.19 -20.72
C PRO A 108 -29.02 1.20 -21.59
N ARG A 109 -28.20 0.34 -20.97
CA ARG A 109 -27.58 -0.80 -21.60
C ARG A 109 -28.29 -2.07 -21.12
N LYS A 110 -28.78 -2.84 -22.09
CA LYS A 110 -29.46 -4.11 -21.86
C LYS A 110 -28.59 -5.08 -21.06
N GLU A 111 -29.28 -5.95 -20.33
CA GLU A 111 -28.71 -7.07 -19.59
C GLU A 111 -27.79 -7.88 -20.50
N ARG A 112 -26.62 -8.23 -19.99
CA ARG A 112 -25.72 -9.14 -20.69
C ARG A 112 -26.10 -10.55 -20.28
N LYS A 113 -26.32 -11.42 -21.26
CA LYS A 113 -26.31 -12.86 -21.02
C LYS A 113 -24.86 -13.30 -20.98
N MET A 114 -24.41 -13.82 -19.85
CA MET A 114 -23.06 -14.38 -19.75
C MET A 114 -23.11 -15.81 -20.26
N ASP A 115 -22.46 -16.06 -21.40
CA ASP A 115 -22.26 -17.42 -21.88
C ASP A 115 -21.37 -18.23 -20.91
N PRO A 116 -21.45 -19.56 -20.93
CA PRO A 116 -20.58 -20.42 -20.14
C PRO A 116 -19.11 -20.04 -20.30
N ALA A 117 -18.35 -20.22 -19.22
CA ALA A 117 -16.95 -19.86 -19.22
C ALA A 117 -16.20 -20.59 -20.34
N CYS A 118 -15.41 -19.84 -21.12
CA CYS A 118 -14.65 -20.40 -22.23
C CYS A 118 -13.61 -21.41 -21.73
N ASN A 119 -13.67 -22.63 -22.28
CA ASN A 119 -12.74 -23.73 -21.98
C ASN A 119 -11.67 -23.92 -23.06
N CYS A 120 -11.47 -22.94 -23.96
CA CYS A 120 -10.44 -23.07 -24.98
C CYS A 120 -9.05 -23.10 -24.35
N ARG A 121 -8.10 -23.75 -25.03
CA ARG A 121 -6.72 -23.91 -24.56
C ARG A 121 -6.06 -22.58 -24.14
N LYS A 122 -6.24 -21.52 -24.94
CA LYS A 122 -5.72 -20.17 -24.64
C LYS A 122 -6.30 -19.61 -23.33
N CYS A 123 -7.60 -19.79 -23.08
CA CYS A 123 -8.25 -19.35 -21.84
C CYS A 123 -7.79 -20.19 -20.64
N GLN A 124 -7.63 -21.50 -20.80
CA GLN A 124 -7.09 -22.38 -19.75
C GLN A 124 -5.64 -22.03 -19.40
N GLU A 125 -4.79 -21.78 -20.39
CA GLU A 125 -3.40 -21.30 -20.17
C GLU A 125 -3.36 -19.92 -19.50
N SER A 126 -4.33 -19.04 -19.79
CA SER A 126 -4.43 -17.74 -19.11
C SER A 126 -4.86 -17.86 -17.64
N ARG A 127 -5.74 -18.82 -17.29
CA ARG A 127 -6.11 -19.12 -15.91
C ARG A 127 -4.90 -19.57 -15.09
N LYS A 128 -3.99 -20.32 -15.70
CA LYS A 128 -2.71 -20.73 -15.08
C LYS A 128 -1.78 -19.56 -14.71
N ARG A 129 -2.03 -18.34 -15.19
CA ARG A 129 -1.25 -17.15 -14.79
C ARG A 129 -1.68 -16.60 -13.43
N GLY A 130 -2.90 -16.91 -12.99
CA GLY A 130 -3.41 -16.59 -11.65
C GLY A 130 -3.48 -17.82 -10.76
N ASP A 131 -2.78 -18.89 -11.13
CA ASP A 131 -2.92 -20.17 -10.46
C ASP A 131 -2.33 -20.10 -9.05
N THR A 132 -3.15 -20.49 -8.08
CA THR A 132 -2.73 -20.71 -6.71
C THR A 132 -1.91 -21.99 -6.55
N THR A 133 -1.56 -22.68 -7.64
CA THR A 133 -0.89 -23.98 -7.64
C THR A 133 0.42 -23.99 -6.88
N ILE A 134 1.13 -22.86 -6.81
CA ILE A 134 2.31 -22.74 -5.96
C ILE A 134 1.82 -22.55 -4.52
N PRO A 135 1.98 -23.55 -3.63
CA PRO A 135 1.65 -23.40 -2.22
C PRO A 135 2.41 -22.21 -1.64
N GLY A 136 1.85 -21.54 -0.62
CA GLY A 136 2.51 -20.38 -0.01
C GLY A 136 3.97 -20.65 0.41
N GLN A 137 4.25 -21.89 0.83
CA GLN A 137 5.59 -22.32 1.22
C GLN A 137 6.59 -22.37 0.03
N GLU A 138 6.16 -22.82 -1.16
CA GLU A 138 7.02 -22.78 -2.36
C GLU A 138 7.20 -21.36 -2.88
N ARG A 139 6.21 -20.48 -2.72
CA ARG A 139 6.39 -19.06 -3.06
C ARG A 139 7.45 -18.41 -2.18
N GLN A 140 7.41 -18.71 -0.88
CA GLN A 140 8.40 -18.21 0.07
C GLN A 140 9.79 -18.77 -0.25
N SER A 141 9.92 -20.07 -0.52
CA SER A 141 11.22 -20.65 -0.86
C SER A 141 11.80 -20.11 -2.17
N LEU A 142 10.97 -19.86 -3.18
CA LEU A 142 11.38 -19.20 -4.42
C LEU A 142 11.82 -17.76 -4.17
N PHE A 143 11.08 -17.02 -3.34
CA PHE A 143 11.42 -15.66 -2.94
C PHE A 143 12.76 -15.63 -2.18
N ASP A 144 12.91 -16.45 -1.15
CA ASP A 144 14.13 -16.51 -0.34
C ASP A 144 15.34 -16.90 -1.19
N LYS A 145 15.20 -17.90 -2.07
CA LYS A 145 16.26 -18.29 -3.01
C LYS A 145 16.63 -17.16 -3.96
N PHE A 146 15.64 -16.45 -4.50
CA PHE A 146 15.88 -15.28 -5.34
C PHE A 146 16.66 -14.19 -4.56
N TRP A 147 16.23 -13.86 -3.34
CA TRP A 147 16.91 -12.87 -2.52
C TRP A 147 18.30 -13.30 -2.05
N LEU A 148 18.54 -14.58 -1.78
CA LEU A 148 19.87 -15.07 -1.42
C LEU A 148 20.83 -15.03 -2.62
N THR A 149 20.32 -15.15 -3.85
CA THR A 149 21.14 -15.16 -5.08
C THR A 149 21.54 -13.76 -5.53
N LEU A 150 20.79 -12.71 -5.14
CA LEU A 150 21.10 -11.34 -5.53
C LEU A 150 22.29 -10.76 -4.76
N SER A 151 23.17 -10.04 -5.49
CA SER A 151 24.21 -9.21 -4.88
C SER A 151 23.59 -8.02 -4.13
N TRP A 152 24.33 -7.47 -3.17
CA TRP A 152 23.90 -6.32 -2.37
C TRP A 152 23.52 -5.11 -3.24
N ASP A 153 24.27 -4.85 -4.30
CA ASP A 153 24.01 -3.73 -5.22
C ASP A 153 22.68 -3.88 -5.98
N LEU A 154 22.29 -5.12 -6.31
CA LEU A 154 21.00 -5.38 -6.96
C LEU A 154 19.84 -5.27 -5.97
N LYS A 155 20.05 -5.68 -4.72
CA LYS A 155 19.05 -5.55 -3.65
C LYS A 155 18.73 -4.08 -3.37
N ASN A 156 19.74 -3.22 -3.29
CA ASN A 156 19.56 -1.78 -3.04
C ASN A 156 18.82 -1.04 -4.16
N LYS A 157 18.74 -1.62 -5.37
CA LYS A 157 17.97 -1.04 -6.49
C LYS A 157 16.50 -1.45 -6.47
N LEU A 158 16.13 -2.46 -5.69
CA LEU A 158 14.78 -3.03 -5.62
C LEU A 158 14.01 -2.58 -4.36
N ILE A 159 14.70 -1.95 -3.41
CA ILE A 159 14.16 -1.36 -2.17
C ILE A 159 13.95 0.14 -2.39
#